data_AF-A0A257QZT8-F1
#
_entry.id   AF-A0A257QZT8-F1
#
_cell.length_a   1.000
_cell.length_b   1.000
_cell.length_c   1.000
_cell.angle_alpha   90.00
_cell.angle_beta   90.00
_cell.angle_gamma   90.00
#
_symmetry.space_group_name_H-M   'P 1'
#
loop_
_entity.id
_entity.type
_entity.pdbx_description
1 polymer ?
#
loop_
_entity_poly.entity_id
_entity_poly.type
_entity_poly.pdbx_seq_one_letter_code
_entity_poly.pdbx_strand_id
1 'polypeptide(L)'
;MSLYEARGDYQLIVESVSQSGIGDLYRAYLALKGKLAAAGLFDLEQKKPIPSTPRCIGIITSANGAALHDILTTIKRRYPIALTKLYPCDVQGNLAAAQLIAAIQRANQEQRVDVIILARGGGSLEDLWPFNNEALAYAIAESCIPIVSGVGHETDFTIADFVADLRAATPTAAAEAVTPDWQQFQQQIASLNARLHKAMARLFAIQHLQLESLNQRLIAPRRLVNTHWQTLDYLTRQLNHAQNNLLKQKRLLI
;
A
#
# COMPACT_ATOMS: atom_id res chain seq x y z
N MET A 1 61.69 33.23 -49.89
CA MET A 1 62.22 32.98 -48.54
C MET A 1 61.02 32.68 -47.65
N SER A 2 60.73 31.40 -47.44
CA SER A 2 59.56 30.93 -46.71
C SER A 2 59.81 31.02 -45.20
N LEU A 3 59.08 31.88 -44.50
CA LEU A 3 59.07 31.94 -43.04
C LEU A 3 57.80 31.23 -42.56
N TYR A 4 58.02 30.14 -41.82
CA TYR A 4 56.99 29.28 -41.25
C TYR A 4 56.45 29.97 -39.99
N GLU A 5 55.14 30.27 -39.93
CA GLU A 5 54.50 30.63 -38.66
C GLU A 5 54.26 29.35 -37.86
N ALA A 6 54.95 29.23 -36.72
CA ALA A 6 54.64 28.20 -35.74
C ALA A 6 53.27 28.53 -35.13
N ARG A 7 52.26 27.70 -35.45
CA ARG A 7 51.00 27.66 -34.71
C ARG A 7 51.32 27.37 -33.24
N GLY A 8 51.21 28.39 -32.40
CA GLY A 8 51.16 28.22 -30.95
C GLY A 8 49.75 27.84 -30.55
N ASP A 9 49.52 26.55 -30.31
CA ASP A 9 48.29 26.09 -29.66
C ASP A 9 48.39 26.42 -28.17
N TYR A 10 47.61 27.41 -27.71
CA TYR A 10 47.44 27.68 -26.29
C TYR A 10 46.35 26.75 -25.75
N GLN A 11 46.74 25.77 -24.94
CA GLN A 11 45.81 24.93 -24.22
C GLN A 11 45.62 25.47 -22.80
N LEU A 12 44.47 26.12 -22.57
CA LEU A 12 44.01 26.50 -21.24
C LEU A 12 43.41 25.26 -20.58
N ILE A 13 44.15 24.63 -19.67
CA ILE A 13 43.64 23.54 -18.82
C ILE A 13 43.05 24.19 -17.58
N VAL A 14 41.72 24.19 -17.50
CA VAL A 14 40.99 24.67 -16.32
C VAL A 14 40.65 23.47 -15.44
N GLU A 15 41.36 23.33 -14.32
CA GLU A 15 41.13 22.23 -13.36
C GLU A 15 39.85 22.43 -12.54
N SER A 16 39.40 23.68 -12.34
CA SER A 16 38.06 23.98 -11.82
C SER A 16 37.64 25.42 -12.11
N VAL A 17 36.47 25.60 -12.73
CA VAL A 17 35.76 26.89 -12.78
C VAL A 17 34.82 26.93 -11.58
N SER A 18 34.97 27.93 -10.70
CA SER A 18 33.91 28.25 -9.73
C SER A 18 33.48 29.70 -9.89
N GLN A 19 32.17 29.91 -10.07
CA GLN A 19 31.56 31.22 -9.92
C GLN A 19 31.60 31.59 -8.43
N SER A 20 32.07 32.79 -8.13
CA SER A 20 32.05 33.39 -6.78
C SER A 20 30.68 33.18 -6.12
N GLY A 21 30.63 32.50 -4.96
CA GLY A 21 29.41 32.27 -4.16
C GLY A 21 29.03 30.80 -3.91
N ILE A 22 29.20 29.90 -4.89
CA ILE A 22 28.80 28.47 -4.73
C ILE A 22 29.65 27.77 -3.65
N GLY A 23 30.93 28.12 -3.56
CA GLY A 23 31.85 27.58 -2.55
C GLY A 23 31.47 27.94 -1.12
N ASP A 24 30.79 29.07 -0.90
CA ASP A 24 30.38 29.50 0.44
C ASP A 24 29.16 28.71 0.92
N LEU A 25 28.16 28.54 0.05
CA LEU A 25 26.99 27.71 0.33
C LEU A 25 27.41 26.26 0.57
N TYR A 26 28.30 25.71 -0.25
CA TYR A 26 28.76 24.34 -0.06
C TYR A 26 29.55 24.16 1.26
N ARG A 27 30.42 25.12 1.60
CA ARG A 27 31.14 25.11 2.89
C ARG A 27 30.17 25.20 4.08
N ALA A 28 29.19 26.08 4.01
CA ALA A 28 28.16 26.21 5.05
C ALA A 28 27.33 24.92 5.19
N TYR A 29 26.98 24.28 4.08
CA TYR A 29 26.29 22.99 4.07
C TYR A 29 27.12 21.89 4.75
N LEU A 30 28.41 21.76 4.42
CA LEU A 30 29.29 20.77 5.06
C LEU A 30 29.45 21.02 6.57
N ALA A 31 29.61 22.28 6.97
CA ALA A 31 29.70 22.64 8.38
C ALA A 31 28.42 22.30 9.14
N LEU A 32 27.26 22.63 8.56
CA LEU A 32 25.96 22.31 9.16
C LEU A 32 25.72 20.79 9.21
N LYS A 33 26.05 20.06 8.15
CA LYS A 33 25.97 18.60 8.12
C LYS A 33 26.80 17.97 9.22
N GLY A 34 28.04 18.43 9.40
CA GLY A 34 28.91 17.96 10.49
C GLY A 34 28.34 18.26 11.87
N LYS A 35 27.83 19.48 12.08
CA LYS A 35 27.20 19.91 13.35
C LYS A 35 25.99 19.04 13.71
N LEU A 36 25.08 18.81 12.76
CA LEU A 36 23.85 18.06 13.01
C LEU A 36 24.10 16.55 13.12
N ALA A 37 25.08 16.01 12.38
CA ALA A 37 25.54 14.63 12.55
C ALA A 37 26.09 14.41 13.96
N ALA A 38 26.91 15.34 14.46
CA ALA A 38 27.45 15.28 15.82
C ALA A 38 26.37 15.40 16.90
N ALA A 39 25.25 16.05 16.60
CA ALA A 39 24.07 16.11 17.46
C ALA A 39 23.15 14.86 17.34
N GLY A 40 23.50 13.88 16.51
CA GLY A 40 22.77 12.61 16.36
C GLY A 40 21.50 12.69 15.51
N LEU A 41 21.18 13.84 14.88
CA LEU A 41 19.93 14.02 14.13
C LEU A 41 19.79 13.10 12.90
N PHE A 42 20.87 12.42 12.50
CA PHE A 42 20.88 11.50 11.35
C PHE A 42 20.79 10.03 11.78
N ASP A 43 20.78 9.74 13.08
CA ASP A 43 20.81 8.39 13.61
C ASP A 43 19.54 7.63 13.23
N LEU A 44 19.70 6.40 12.74
CA LEU A 44 18.58 5.56 12.32
C LEU A 44 17.62 5.25 13.48
N GLU A 45 18.10 5.25 14.71
CA GLU A 45 17.29 5.00 15.91
C GLU A 45 16.27 6.11 16.19
N GLN A 46 16.51 7.33 15.69
CA GLN A 46 15.57 8.45 15.83
C GLN A 46 14.48 8.43 14.75
N LYS A 47 14.65 7.63 13.70
CA LYS A 47 13.73 7.61 12.56
C LYS A 47 12.47 6.79 12.87
N LYS A 48 11.32 7.38 12.62
CA LYS A 48 10.00 6.75 12.76
C LYS A 48 9.71 5.84 11.56
N PRO A 49 9.08 4.67 11.77
CA PRO A 49 8.65 3.82 10.67
C PRO A 49 7.54 4.49 9.85
N ILE A 50 7.60 4.36 8.53
CA ILE A 50 6.55 4.87 7.63
C ILE A 50 5.33 3.94 7.69
N PRO A 51 4.11 4.46 7.91
CA PRO A 51 2.89 3.66 7.91
C PRO A 51 2.69 2.97 6.55
N SER A 52 2.43 1.67 6.54
CA SER A 52 2.20 0.91 5.31
C SER A 52 0.84 1.20 4.65
N THR A 53 -0.13 1.70 5.42
CA THR A 53 -1.50 2.01 4.98
C THR A 53 -1.99 3.33 5.60
N PRO A 54 -1.43 4.48 5.18
CA PRO A 54 -1.82 5.78 5.73
C PRO A 54 -3.25 6.13 5.28
N ARG A 55 -4.11 6.53 6.21
CA ARG A 55 -5.47 7.01 5.90
C ARG A 55 -5.43 8.42 5.35
N CYS A 56 -4.56 9.27 5.88
CA CYS A 56 -4.39 10.63 5.41
C CYS A 56 -2.91 11.01 5.25
N ILE A 57 -2.56 11.50 4.06
CA ILE A 57 -1.21 11.91 3.68
C ILE A 57 -1.16 13.45 3.69
N GLY A 58 -0.29 14.02 4.52
CA GLY A 58 0.03 15.44 4.51
C GLY A 58 1.05 15.75 3.41
N ILE A 59 0.84 16.83 2.67
CA ILE A 59 1.74 17.27 1.61
C ILE A 59 2.18 18.70 1.93
N ILE A 60 3.46 18.91 2.16
CA ILE A 60 4.08 20.22 2.36
C ILE A 60 4.88 20.55 1.11
N THR A 61 4.34 21.45 0.28
CA THR A 61 4.95 21.91 -0.96
C THR A 61 4.28 23.19 -1.46
N SER A 62 4.77 23.77 -2.56
CA SER A 62 4.13 24.92 -3.21
C SER A 62 2.79 24.55 -3.83
N ALA A 63 1.77 25.39 -3.59
CA ALA A 63 0.41 25.19 -4.12
C ALA A 63 0.33 25.15 -5.65
N ASN A 64 1.27 25.82 -6.33
CA ASN A 64 1.28 25.98 -7.79
C ASN A 64 2.41 25.19 -8.48
N GLY A 65 3.13 24.34 -7.74
CA GLY A 65 4.29 23.62 -8.28
C GLY A 65 3.93 22.30 -8.97
N ALA A 66 4.71 21.93 -9.99
CA ALA A 66 4.59 20.62 -10.66
C ALA A 66 4.70 19.43 -9.68
N ALA A 67 5.53 19.57 -8.65
CA ALA A 67 5.69 18.56 -7.60
C ALA A 67 4.37 18.17 -6.92
N LEU A 68 3.46 19.13 -6.67
CA LEU A 68 2.15 18.83 -6.09
C LEU A 68 1.31 17.97 -7.04
N HIS A 69 1.32 18.33 -8.33
CA HIS A 69 0.59 17.59 -9.36
C HIS A 69 1.10 16.14 -9.47
N ASP A 70 2.42 15.96 -9.48
CA ASP A 70 3.05 14.64 -9.59
C ASP A 70 2.74 13.76 -8.37
N ILE A 71 2.79 14.32 -7.16
CA ILE A 71 2.42 13.63 -5.92
C ILE A 71 0.95 13.21 -5.97
N LEU A 72 0.03 14.14 -6.26
CA LEU A 72 -1.40 13.86 -6.25
C LEU A 72 -1.78 12.81 -7.32
N THR A 73 -1.18 12.91 -8.50
CA THR A 73 -1.41 11.95 -9.60
C THR A 73 -0.92 10.56 -9.22
N THR A 74 0.27 10.48 -8.61
CA THR A 74 0.84 9.22 -8.12
C THR A 74 -0.02 8.58 -7.03
N ILE A 75 -0.44 9.36 -6.03
CA ILE A 75 -1.31 8.86 -4.95
C ILE A 75 -2.64 8.38 -5.52
N LYS A 76 -3.27 9.16 -6.41
CA LYS A 76 -4.56 8.78 -7.02
C LYS A 76 -4.45 7.50 -7.84
N ARG A 77 -3.33 7.28 -8.53
CA ARG A 77 -3.08 6.06 -9.31
C ARG A 77 -2.82 4.85 -8.42
N ARG A 78 -1.94 4.99 -7.42
CA ARG A 78 -1.43 3.86 -6.61
C ARG A 78 -2.30 3.53 -5.42
N TYR A 79 -2.90 4.54 -4.78
CA TYR A 79 -3.67 4.37 -3.54
C TYR A 79 -4.82 5.39 -3.43
N PRO A 80 -5.86 5.27 -4.29
CA PRO A 80 -6.95 6.24 -4.41
C PRO A 80 -7.82 6.39 -3.16
N ILE A 81 -7.71 5.49 -2.18
CA ILE A 81 -8.49 5.53 -0.95
C ILE A 81 -7.89 6.44 0.13
N ALA A 82 -6.62 6.84 0.00
CA ALA A 82 -6.01 7.78 0.93
C ALA A 82 -6.57 9.19 0.74
N LEU A 83 -6.86 9.86 1.86
CA LEU A 83 -7.12 11.28 1.88
C LEU A 83 -5.81 12.05 1.76
N THR A 84 -5.82 13.17 1.06
CA THR A 84 -4.65 14.06 0.99
C THR A 84 -4.97 15.41 1.62
N LYS A 85 -4.01 15.96 2.35
CA LYS A 85 -4.10 17.29 2.95
C LYS A 85 -2.90 18.14 2.55
N LEU A 86 -3.16 19.22 1.82
CA LEU A 86 -2.14 20.18 1.43
C LEU A 86 -1.89 21.20 2.55
N TYR A 87 -0.63 21.39 2.88
CA TYR A 87 -0.11 22.51 3.67
C TYR A 87 0.77 23.36 2.74
N PRO A 88 0.18 24.37 2.08
CA PRO A 88 0.89 25.13 1.07
C PRO A 88 1.95 26.03 1.72
N CYS A 89 3.16 26.02 1.19
CA CYS A 89 4.25 26.91 1.61
C CYS A 89 5.18 27.20 0.44
N ASP A 90 5.91 28.30 0.55
CA ASP A 90 7.05 28.58 -0.30
C ASP A 90 8.14 27.54 -0.05
N VAL A 91 8.65 26.96 -1.13
CA VAL A 91 9.72 25.94 -1.11
C VAL A 91 11.06 26.50 -1.57
N GLN A 92 11.09 27.80 -1.88
CA GLN A 92 12.26 28.54 -2.38
C GLN A 92 12.26 29.97 -1.83
N GLY A 93 13.44 30.57 -1.76
CA GLY A 93 13.62 31.93 -1.26
C GLY A 93 13.70 32.02 0.27
N ASN A 94 13.94 33.25 0.76
CA ASN A 94 14.39 33.49 2.14
C ASN A 94 13.34 33.14 3.21
N LEU A 95 12.05 33.19 2.89
CA LEU A 95 10.97 32.87 3.82
C LEU A 95 10.58 31.40 3.85
N ALA A 96 11.06 30.60 2.89
CA ALA A 96 10.63 29.21 2.72
C ALA A 96 10.93 28.36 3.96
N ALA A 97 12.12 28.46 4.55
CA ALA A 97 12.48 27.67 5.74
C ALA A 97 11.50 27.92 6.90
N ALA A 98 11.15 29.18 7.17
CA ALA A 98 10.20 29.52 8.24
C ALA A 98 8.79 29.00 7.94
N GLN A 99 8.35 29.06 6.68
CA GLN A 99 7.03 28.54 6.28
C GLN A 99 6.98 27.01 6.33
N LEU A 100 8.05 26.31 5.93
CA LEU A 100 8.16 24.86 6.02
C LEU A 100 8.06 24.40 7.49
N ILE A 101 8.77 25.08 8.40
CA ILE A 101 8.69 24.83 9.85
C ILE A 101 7.25 25.03 10.35
N ALA A 102 6.62 26.15 10.00
CA ALA A 102 5.25 26.43 10.41
C ALA A 102 4.24 25.39 9.88
N ALA A 103 4.45 24.90 8.65
CA ALA A 103 3.63 23.83 8.06
C ALA A 103 3.78 22.50 8.81
N ILE A 104 5.01 22.11 9.17
CA ILE A 104 5.28 20.90 9.97
C ILE A 104 4.63 21.02 11.35
N GLN A 105 4.81 22.17 12.01
CA GLN A 105 4.21 22.42 13.33
C GLN A 105 2.69 22.36 13.27
N ARG A 106 2.08 22.97 12.24
CA ARG A 106 0.64 22.93 12.03
C ARG A 106 0.14 21.51 11.80
N ALA A 107 0.82 20.72 10.97
CA ALA A 107 0.45 19.32 10.74
C ALA A 107 0.50 18.50 12.05
N ASN A 108 1.55 18.70 12.86
CA ASN A 108 1.69 18.07 14.17
C ASN A 108 0.62 18.51 15.17
N GLN A 109 0.23 19.79 15.19
CA GLN A 109 -0.83 20.30 16.06
C GLN A 109 -2.21 19.75 15.69
N GLU A 110 -2.50 19.63 14.39
CA GLU A 110 -3.79 19.15 13.92
C GLU A 110 -3.96 17.63 14.07
N GLN A 111 -2.87 16.85 14.04
CA GLN A 111 -2.85 15.39 14.14
C GLN A 111 -3.84 14.68 13.21
N ARG A 112 -4.05 15.22 12.01
CA ARG A 112 -5.00 14.69 11.01
C ARG A 112 -4.36 13.82 9.94
N VAL A 113 -3.04 13.79 9.88
CA VAL A 113 -2.27 13.08 8.85
C VAL A 113 -1.37 12.05 9.51
N ASP A 114 -1.23 10.88 8.88
CA ASP A 114 -0.45 9.77 9.40
C ASP A 114 1.02 9.82 8.95
N VAL A 115 1.28 10.52 7.84
CA VAL A 115 2.60 10.72 7.25
C VAL A 115 2.62 12.05 6.51
N ILE A 116 3.77 12.71 6.50
CA ILE A 116 4.01 13.97 5.79
C ILE A 116 4.99 13.72 4.65
N ILE A 117 4.66 14.21 3.46
CA ILE A 117 5.60 14.36 2.34
C ILE A 117 6.08 15.81 2.35
N LEU A 118 7.38 16.00 2.55
CA LEU A 118 8.05 17.28 2.36
C LEU A 118 8.70 17.28 0.99
N ALA A 119 8.20 18.09 0.05
CA ALA A 119 8.59 17.94 -1.34
C ALA A 119 8.83 19.26 -2.07
N ARG A 120 9.79 19.17 -2.99
CA ARG A 120 10.07 20.17 -4.00
C ARG A 120 10.65 19.48 -5.23
N GLY A 121 10.29 19.95 -6.43
CA GLY A 121 10.98 19.52 -7.65
C GLY A 121 12.46 19.95 -7.68
N GLY A 122 13.12 19.70 -8.81
CA GLY A 122 14.49 20.17 -9.03
C GLY A 122 14.65 21.69 -8.97
N GLY A 123 15.91 22.13 -8.92
CA GLY A 123 16.28 23.53 -8.90
C GLY A 123 17.79 23.69 -8.78
N SER A 124 18.27 24.94 -8.74
CA SER A 124 19.66 25.21 -8.39
C SER A 124 19.95 24.87 -6.92
N LEU A 125 21.22 24.94 -6.51
CA LEU A 125 21.59 24.75 -5.10
C LEU A 125 21.04 25.87 -4.21
N GLU A 126 20.95 27.09 -4.73
CA GLU A 126 20.37 28.27 -4.05
C GLU A 126 18.87 28.08 -3.82
N ASP A 127 18.23 27.51 -4.83
CA ASP A 127 16.86 27.10 -4.80
C ASP A 127 16.63 26.14 -3.64
N LEU A 128 17.35 25.02 -3.57
CA LEU A 128 17.20 24.00 -2.52
C LEU A 128 17.69 24.44 -1.13
N TRP A 129 18.32 25.61 -1.02
CA TRP A 129 18.93 26.09 0.22
C TRP A 129 18.01 26.15 1.45
N PRO A 130 16.69 26.47 1.35
CA PRO A 130 15.80 26.44 2.50
C PRO A 130 15.73 25.07 3.21
N PHE A 131 16.02 23.98 2.50
CA PHE A 131 16.09 22.62 3.06
C PHE A 131 17.42 22.32 3.79
N ASN A 132 18.39 23.24 3.69
CA ASN A 132 19.66 23.25 4.43
C ASN A 132 19.62 24.21 5.61
N ASN A 133 18.44 24.38 6.24
CA ASN A 133 18.27 25.23 7.41
C ASN A 133 18.33 24.40 8.71
N GLU A 134 19.08 24.89 9.70
CA GLU A 134 19.23 24.22 10.99
C GLU A 134 17.90 24.08 11.76
N ALA A 135 17.09 25.14 11.84
CA ALA A 135 15.82 25.09 12.55
C ALA A 135 14.81 24.16 11.86
N LEU A 136 14.85 24.07 10.54
CA LEU A 136 14.05 23.09 9.80
C LEU A 136 14.48 21.66 10.11
N ALA A 137 15.79 21.41 10.22
CA ALA A 137 16.32 20.11 10.60
C ALA A 137 15.76 19.65 11.96
N TYR A 138 15.83 20.52 12.99
CA TYR A 138 15.23 20.21 14.29
C TYR A 138 13.71 20.01 14.20
N ALA A 139 13.00 20.85 13.44
CA ALA A 139 11.54 20.69 13.28
C ALA A 139 11.15 19.36 12.62
N ILE A 140 11.98 18.83 11.71
CA ILE A 140 11.76 17.51 11.10
C ILE A 140 12.02 16.40 12.13
N ALA A 141 13.14 16.47 12.85
CA ALA A 141 13.50 15.48 13.86
C ALA A 141 12.47 15.40 15.00
N GLU A 142 11.98 16.56 15.48
CA GLU A 142 11.02 16.66 16.60
C GLU A 142 9.57 16.38 16.18
N SER A 143 9.30 16.20 14.89
CA SER A 143 7.95 15.93 14.39
C SER A 143 7.39 14.65 15.02
N CYS A 144 6.16 14.66 15.51
CA CYS A 144 5.47 13.46 16.00
C CYS A 144 5.00 12.57 14.84
N ILE A 145 4.76 13.17 13.68
CA ILE A 145 4.33 12.49 12.46
C ILE A 145 5.58 12.12 11.62
N PRO A 146 5.67 10.92 11.03
CA PRO A 146 6.78 10.56 10.16
C PRO A 146 6.84 11.44 8.91
N ILE A 147 8.03 11.87 8.52
CA ILE A 147 8.28 12.77 7.38
C ILE A 147 9.11 12.04 6.33
N VAL A 148 8.62 12.03 5.10
CA VAL A 148 9.33 11.57 3.90
C VAL A 148 9.78 12.78 3.10
N SER A 149 11.08 12.88 2.84
CA SER A 149 11.64 13.91 1.98
C SER A 149 11.59 13.48 0.51
N GLY A 150 11.13 14.38 -0.37
CA GLY A 150 11.15 14.24 -1.82
C GLY A 150 11.62 15.53 -2.47
N VAL A 151 12.83 15.97 -2.12
CA VAL A 151 13.41 17.25 -2.53
C VAL A 151 14.46 17.03 -3.61
N GLY A 152 14.26 17.63 -4.79
CA GLY A 152 15.24 17.58 -5.89
C GLY A 152 15.21 16.30 -6.72
N HIS A 153 16.39 15.84 -7.13
CA HIS A 153 16.66 14.61 -7.90
C HIS A 153 17.65 13.69 -7.17
N GLU A 154 18.02 12.57 -7.81
CA GLU A 154 18.91 11.55 -7.22
C GLU A 154 20.22 12.11 -6.66
N THR A 155 20.83 13.10 -7.33
CA THR A 155 22.11 13.73 -6.96
C THR A 155 21.98 14.83 -5.92
N ASP A 156 20.76 15.31 -5.68
CA ASP A 156 20.51 16.43 -4.78
C ASP A 156 20.36 15.87 -3.35
N PHE A 157 21.22 16.34 -2.45
CA PHE A 157 21.17 15.97 -1.04
C PHE A 157 21.11 17.23 -0.20
N THR A 158 20.05 17.35 0.57
CA THR A 158 19.82 18.43 1.51
C THR A 158 19.89 17.91 2.95
N ILE A 159 20.04 18.81 3.92
CA ILE A 159 19.98 18.44 5.34
C ILE A 159 18.63 17.81 5.69
N ALA A 160 17.53 18.34 5.14
CA ALA A 160 16.20 17.77 5.32
C ALA A 160 16.13 16.28 4.92
N ASP A 161 16.85 15.86 3.87
CA ASP A 161 16.90 14.45 3.44
C ASP A 161 17.59 13.54 4.44
N PHE A 162 18.61 14.04 5.16
CA PHE A 162 19.33 13.25 6.16
C PHE A 162 18.52 13.07 7.43
N VAL A 163 17.80 14.13 7.84
CA VAL A 163 16.98 14.13 9.07
C VAL A 163 15.62 13.46 8.87
N ALA A 164 15.06 13.50 7.66
CA ALA A 164 13.80 12.84 7.36
C ALA A 164 13.84 11.33 7.70
N ASP A 165 12.68 10.80 8.08
CA ASP A 165 12.51 9.39 8.43
C ASP A 165 12.75 8.49 7.22
N LEU A 166 12.41 8.99 6.02
CA LEU A 166 12.74 8.36 4.76
C LEU A 166 13.10 9.41 3.71
N ARG A 167 14.19 9.16 2.97
CA ARG A 167 14.54 9.93 1.78
C ARG A 167 14.00 9.23 0.54
N ALA A 168 13.34 9.99 -0.32
CA ALA A 168 13.05 9.64 -1.70
C ALA A 168 13.74 10.62 -2.65
N ALA A 169 14.17 10.14 -3.82
CA ALA A 169 14.95 10.93 -4.76
C ALA A 169 14.13 12.04 -5.46
N THR A 170 12.81 11.91 -5.52
CA THR A 170 11.91 12.85 -6.21
C THR A 170 10.57 12.96 -5.46
N PRO A 171 9.78 14.03 -5.69
CA PRO A 171 8.41 14.14 -5.19
C PRO A 171 7.55 12.91 -5.52
N THR A 172 7.67 12.40 -6.75
CA THR A 172 6.96 11.20 -7.22
C THR A 172 7.38 9.98 -6.42
N ALA A 173 8.68 9.76 -6.24
CA ALA A 173 9.19 8.63 -5.45
C ALA A 173 8.77 8.73 -3.97
N ALA A 174 8.65 9.95 -3.41
CA ALA A 174 8.13 10.14 -2.06
C ALA A 174 6.67 9.71 -1.96
N ALA A 175 5.84 10.04 -2.96
CA ALA A 175 4.47 9.59 -3.04
C ALA A 175 4.37 8.06 -3.18
N GLU A 176 5.24 7.42 -3.96
CA GLU A 176 5.29 5.96 -4.07
C GLU A 176 5.70 5.29 -2.76
N ALA A 177 6.66 5.86 -2.04
CA ALA A 177 7.15 5.32 -0.78
C ALA A 177 6.09 5.30 0.34
N VAL A 178 5.16 6.27 0.34
CA VAL A 178 4.07 6.32 1.33
C VAL A 178 2.77 5.67 0.85
N THR A 179 2.72 5.16 -0.40
CA THR A 179 1.49 4.55 -0.95
C THR A 179 1.67 3.07 -1.24
N PRO A 180 0.84 2.20 -0.63
CA PRO A 180 0.85 0.80 -0.98
C PRO A 180 0.28 0.59 -2.40
N ASP A 181 0.58 -0.56 -3.00
CA ASP A 181 0.07 -0.91 -4.32
C ASP A 181 -1.39 -1.39 -4.23
N TRP A 182 -2.34 -0.54 -4.67
CA TRP A 182 -3.76 -0.88 -4.70
C TRP A 182 -4.07 -2.11 -5.56
N GLN A 183 -3.31 -2.36 -6.63
CA GLN A 183 -3.51 -3.53 -7.47
C GLN A 183 -3.24 -4.83 -6.70
N GLN A 184 -2.23 -4.82 -5.82
CA GLN A 184 -1.93 -5.94 -4.95
C GLN A 184 -3.09 -6.21 -3.98
N PHE A 185 -3.68 -5.17 -3.39
CA PHE A 185 -4.86 -5.32 -2.54
C PHE A 185 -6.06 -5.91 -3.28
N GLN A 186 -6.33 -5.42 -4.50
CA GLN A 186 -7.42 -5.96 -5.32
C GLN A 186 -7.21 -7.45 -5.65
N GLN A 187 -5.99 -7.84 -5.99
CA GLN A 187 -5.64 -9.24 -6.25
C GLN A 187 -5.81 -10.11 -4.99
N GLN A 188 -5.39 -9.62 -3.83
CA GLN A 188 -5.59 -10.32 -2.56
C GLN A 188 -7.08 -10.52 -2.26
N ILE A 189 -7.89 -9.48 -2.38
CA ILE A 189 -9.35 -9.55 -2.17
C ILE A 189 -9.99 -10.54 -3.15
N ALA A 190 -9.64 -10.48 -4.44
CA ALA A 190 -10.14 -11.41 -5.44
C ALA A 190 -9.78 -12.86 -5.11
N SER A 191 -8.54 -13.11 -4.67
CA SER A 191 -8.08 -14.45 -4.28
C SER A 191 -8.82 -14.99 -3.04
N LEU A 192 -9.08 -14.14 -2.05
CA LEU A 192 -9.83 -14.50 -0.85
C LEU A 192 -11.29 -14.81 -1.20
N ASN A 193 -11.90 -14.00 -2.06
CA ASN A 193 -13.24 -14.26 -2.56
C ASN A 193 -13.33 -15.58 -3.33
N ALA A 194 -12.39 -15.87 -4.23
CA ALA A 194 -12.38 -17.13 -4.96
C ALA A 194 -12.25 -18.35 -4.02
N ARG A 195 -11.40 -18.24 -2.99
CA ARG A 195 -11.25 -19.27 -1.95
C ARG A 195 -12.53 -19.47 -1.15
N LEU A 196 -13.21 -18.37 -0.77
CA LEU A 196 -14.47 -18.41 -0.05
C LEU A 196 -15.56 -19.14 -0.87
N HIS A 197 -15.74 -18.76 -2.13
CA HIS A 197 -16.72 -19.40 -3.03
C HIS A 197 -16.45 -20.90 -3.19
N LYS A 198 -15.18 -21.29 -3.36
CA LYS A 198 -14.80 -22.70 -3.46
C LYS A 198 -15.09 -23.48 -2.17
N ALA A 199 -14.83 -22.87 -1.01
CA ALA A 199 -15.14 -23.48 0.29
C ALA A 199 -16.66 -23.65 0.48
N MET A 200 -17.45 -22.64 0.14
CA MET A 200 -18.91 -22.70 0.19
C MET A 200 -19.48 -23.76 -0.75
N ALA A 201 -19.02 -23.81 -2.01
CA ALA A 201 -19.46 -24.82 -2.97
C ALA A 201 -19.16 -26.24 -2.49
N ARG A 202 -17.98 -26.46 -1.89
CA ARG A 202 -17.62 -27.76 -1.30
C ARG A 202 -18.54 -28.12 -0.12
N LEU A 203 -18.86 -27.16 0.74
CA LEU A 203 -19.75 -27.37 1.87
C LEU A 203 -21.17 -27.74 1.39
N PHE A 204 -21.71 -27.01 0.41
CA PHE A 204 -23.00 -27.33 -0.19
C PHE A 204 -23.02 -28.71 -0.86
N ALA A 205 -21.97 -29.07 -1.60
CA ALA A 205 -21.87 -30.39 -2.22
C ALA A 205 -21.88 -31.53 -1.18
N ILE A 206 -21.14 -31.37 -0.07
CA ILE A 206 -21.12 -32.35 1.02
C ILE A 206 -22.51 -32.47 1.67
N GLN A 207 -23.16 -31.34 1.97
CA GLN A 207 -24.50 -31.36 2.56
C GLN A 207 -25.55 -31.96 1.61
N HIS A 208 -25.46 -31.68 0.31
CA HIS A 208 -26.36 -32.26 -0.69
C HIS A 208 -26.23 -33.78 -0.74
N LEU A 209 -24.99 -34.31 -0.79
CA LEU A 209 -24.75 -35.76 -0.75
C LEU A 209 -25.28 -36.41 0.54
N GLN A 210 -25.12 -35.73 1.68
CA GLN A 210 -25.70 -36.20 2.95
C GLN A 210 -27.23 -36.26 2.89
N LEU A 211 -27.87 -35.21 2.40
CA LEU A 211 -29.32 -35.16 2.23
C LEU A 211 -29.83 -36.25 1.28
N GLU A 212 -29.17 -36.45 0.14
CA GLU A 212 -29.51 -37.53 -0.80
C GLU A 212 -29.39 -38.91 -0.14
N SER A 213 -28.31 -39.15 0.61
CA SER A 213 -28.11 -40.42 1.31
C SER A 213 -29.19 -40.70 2.36
N LEU A 214 -29.62 -39.67 3.11
CA LEU A 214 -30.70 -39.77 4.09
C LEU A 214 -32.04 -40.00 3.39
N ASN A 215 -32.28 -39.32 2.28
CA ASN A 215 -33.51 -39.47 1.50
C ASN A 215 -33.63 -40.90 0.91
N GLN A 216 -32.53 -41.45 0.39
CA GLN A 216 -32.49 -42.84 -0.08
C GLN A 216 -32.78 -43.85 1.05
N ARG A 217 -32.28 -43.60 2.28
CA ARG A 217 -32.59 -44.44 3.44
C ARG A 217 -34.07 -44.42 3.83
N LEU A 218 -34.81 -43.35 3.54
CA LEU A 218 -36.27 -43.27 3.78
C LEU A 218 -37.10 -44.04 2.74
N ILE A 219 -36.58 -44.27 1.54
CA ILE A 219 -37.27 -45.04 0.48
C ILE A 219 -37.22 -46.56 0.77
N ALA A 220 -36.16 -47.04 1.42
CA ALA A 220 -35.98 -48.46 1.72
C ALA A 220 -37.08 -49.08 2.63
N PRO A 221 -37.50 -48.45 3.74
CA PRO A 221 -38.58 -48.96 4.59
C PRO A 221 -39.91 -49.10 3.85
N ARG A 222 -40.26 -48.14 2.98
CA ARG A 222 -41.52 -48.18 2.24
C ARG A 222 -41.56 -49.34 1.24
N ARG A 223 -40.43 -49.63 0.59
CA ARG A 223 -40.30 -50.83 -0.27
C ARG A 223 -40.41 -52.12 0.53
N LEU A 224 -39.76 -52.18 1.69
CA LEU A 224 -39.77 -53.34 2.58
C LEU A 224 -41.17 -53.63 3.13
N VAL A 225 -41.88 -52.59 3.55
CA VAL A 225 -43.29 -52.67 4.00
C VAL A 225 -44.19 -53.17 2.87
N ASN A 226 -44.04 -52.64 1.64
CA ASN A 226 -44.82 -53.11 0.50
C ASN A 226 -44.56 -54.59 0.14
N THR A 227 -43.32 -55.06 0.29
CA THR A 227 -42.99 -56.47 0.06
C THR A 227 -43.63 -57.37 1.12
N HIS A 228 -43.63 -56.94 2.39
CA HIS A 228 -44.33 -57.67 3.46
C HIS A 228 -45.85 -57.67 3.24
N TRP A 229 -46.46 -56.57 2.78
CA TRP A 229 -47.87 -56.52 2.40
C TRP A 229 -48.21 -57.50 1.28
N GLN A 230 -47.42 -57.55 0.20
CA GLN A 230 -47.60 -58.51 -0.89
C GLN A 230 -47.48 -59.96 -0.40
N THR A 231 -46.56 -60.23 0.53
CA THR A 231 -46.39 -61.56 1.12
C THR A 231 -47.60 -61.96 1.96
N LEU A 232 -48.12 -61.03 2.78
CA LEU A 232 -49.34 -61.24 3.56
C LEU A 232 -50.54 -61.50 2.64
N ASP A 233 -50.71 -60.75 1.57
CA ASP A 233 -51.78 -60.97 0.59
C ASP A 233 -51.70 -62.36 -0.03
N TYR A 234 -50.50 -62.80 -0.41
CA TYR A 234 -50.29 -64.13 -0.99
C TYR A 234 -50.64 -65.24 0.00
N LEU A 235 -50.13 -65.16 1.23
CA LEU A 235 -50.39 -66.15 2.28
C LEU A 235 -51.87 -66.20 2.65
N THR A 236 -52.53 -65.04 2.71
CA THR A 236 -53.98 -64.94 2.99
C THR A 236 -54.79 -65.63 1.89
N ARG A 237 -54.43 -65.42 0.62
CA ARG A 237 -55.09 -66.13 -0.51
C ARG A 237 -54.87 -67.64 -0.44
N GLN A 238 -53.65 -68.09 -0.13
CA GLN A 238 -53.37 -69.53 0.04
C GLN A 238 -54.20 -70.14 1.16
N LEU A 239 -54.27 -69.47 2.31
CA LEU A 239 -55.05 -69.95 3.46
C LEU A 239 -56.54 -70.02 3.13
N ASN A 240 -57.10 -69.01 2.47
CA ASN A 240 -58.49 -69.01 2.02
C ASN A 240 -58.76 -70.14 1.00
N HIS A 241 -57.84 -70.41 0.08
CA HIS A 241 -57.96 -71.54 -0.84
C HIS A 241 -57.95 -72.89 -0.12
N ALA A 242 -57.04 -73.08 0.84
CA ALA A 242 -56.96 -74.31 1.63
C ALA A 242 -58.23 -74.53 2.48
N GLN A 243 -58.73 -73.48 3.14
CA GLN A 243 -59.98 -73.53 3.91
C GLN A 243 -61.19 -73.88 3.03
N ASN A 244 -61.32 -73.24 1.86
CA ASN A 244 -62.40 -73.53 0.92
C ASN A 244 -62.33 -74.97 0.39
N ASN A 245 -61.14 -75.50 0.16
CA ASN A 245 -60.97 -76.89 -0.27
C ASN A 245 -61.35 -77.89 0.85
N LEU A 246 -60.96 -77.62 2.09
CA LEU A 246 -61.37 -78.41 3.26
C LEU A 246 -62.89 -78.42 3.47
N LEU A 247 -63.54 -77.26 3.33
CA LEU A 247 -65.00 -77.14 3.44
C LEU A 247 -65.72 -77.87 2.31
N LYS A 248 -65.18 -77.84 1.08
CA LYS A 248 -65.71 -78.63 -0.05
C LYS A 248 -65.57 -80.13 0.17
N GLN A 249 -64.42 -80.60 0.66
CA GLN A 249 -64.22 -82.02 0.98
C GLN A 249 -65.16 -82.51 2.08
N LYS A 250 -65.39 -81.70 3.12
CA LYS A 250 -66.36 -82.05 4.17
C LYS A 250 -67.82 -82.08 3.68
N ARG A 251 -68.19 -81.26 2.69
CA ARG A 251 -69.53 -81.30 2.07
C ARG A 251 -69.75 -82.47 1.10
N LEU A 252 -68.70 -83.11 0.61
CA LEU A 252 -68.77 -84.30 -0.23
C LEU A 252 -68.82 -85.61 0.58
N LEU A 253 -68.65 -85.53 1.91
CA LEU A 253 -68.68 -86.65 2.85
C LEU A 253 -69.98 -86.70 3.69
N ILE A 254 -70.99 -85.93 3.30
CA ILE A 254 -72.38 -85.96 3.82
C ILE A 254 -73.28 -86.28 2.63
#